data_AF-A0A2M8Q7L6-F1
#
_entry.id   AF-A0A2M8Q7L6-F1
#
_cell.length_a   1.000
_cell.length_b   1.000
_cell.length_c   1.000
_cell.angle_alpha   90.00
_cell.angle_beta   90.00
_cell.angle_gamma   90.00
#
_symmetry.space_group_name_H-M   'P 1'
#
loop_
_entity.id
_entity.type
_entity.pdbx_description
1 polymer ?
#
loop_
_entity_poly.entity_id
_entity_poly.type
_entity_poly.pdbx_seq_one_letter_code
_entity_poly.pdbx_strand_id
1 'polypeptide(L)'
;MAPDQRAVLELLYKVSREFASALDLRTVLTRVLFGTLSSVGGERASIIVMDDNGRAVDSAIVYGNQLREGTTLQLRDTMERGLAGWVARKRQAVLV
;
A
#
# COMPACT_ATOMS: atom_id res chain seq x y z
N MET A 1 -1.68 -22.02 9.94
CA MET A 1 -0.23 -21.77 10.01
C MET A 1 -0.08 -20.30 10.37
N ALA A 2 0.31 -19.99 11.61
CA ALA A 2 0.44 -18.59 12.05
C ALA A 2 1.60 -17.92 11.28
N PRO A 3 1.47 -16.64 10.86
CA PRO A 3 2.56 -15.94 10.20
C PRO A 3 3.79 -15.92 11.11
N ASP A 4 4.96 -16.22 10.53
CA ASP A 4 6.23 -16.20 11.26
C ASP A 4 6.49 -14.79 11.80
N GLN A 5 6.43 -14.63 13.13
CA GLN A 5 6.57 -13.33 13.77
C GLN A 5 7.89 -12.65 13.42
N ARG A 6 8.94 -13.42 13.07
CA ARG A 6 10.22 -12.86 12.61
C ARG A 6 10.10 -12.21 11.24
N ALA A 7 9.42 -12.84 10.29
CA ALA A 7 9.22 -12.30 8.96
C ALA A 7 8.41 -10.99 8.98
N VAL A 8 7.39 -10.91 9.85
CA VAL A 8 6.61 -9.68 10.06
C VAL A 8 7.47 -8.58 10.67
N LEU A 9 8.30 -8.91 11.67
CA LEU A 9 9.19 -7.94 12.30
C LEU A 9 10.25 -7.43 11.33
N GLU A 10 10.86 -8.31 10.54
CA GLU A 10 11.85 -7.95 9.51
C GLU A 10 11.25 -7.04 8.45
N LEU A 11 10.03 -7.32 7.99
CA LEU A 11 9.30 -6.45 7.08
C LEU A 11 9.09 -5.07 7.71
N LEU A 12 8.60 -5.00 8.95
CA LEU A 12 8.40 -3.73 9.67
C LEU A 12 9.70 -2.93 9.82
N TYR A 13 10.81 -3.59 10.18
CA TYR A 13 12.12 -2.95 10.28
C TYR A 13 12.63 -2.41 8.95
N LYS A 14 12.50 -3.20 7.88
CA LYS A 14 12.91 -2.80 6.53
C LYS A 14 12.09 -1.59 6.05
N VAL A 15 10.78 -1.65 6.25
CA VAL A 15 9.85 -0.56 5.92
C VAL A 15 10.20 0.71 6.70
N SER A 16 10.37 0.63 8.03
CA SER A 16 10.71 1.79 8.86
C SER A 16 12.04 2.44 8.46
N ARG A 17 13.04 1.64 8.10
CA ARG A 17 14.35 2.15 7.66
C ARG A 17 14.28 2.82 6.29
N GLU A 18 13.47 2.29 5.38
CA GLU A 18 13.23 2.91 4.08
C GLU A 18 12.54 4.27 4.24
N PHE A 19 11.51 4.37 5.10
CA PHE A 19 10.84 5.64 5.44
C PHE A 19 11.79 6.69 6.02
N ALA A 20 12.75 6.30 6.85
CA ALA A 20 13.71 7.22 7.46
C ALA A 20 14.81 7.71 6.48
N SER A 21 15.04 7.02 5.37
CA SER A 21 16.18 7.27 4.47
C SER A 21 15.82 7.97 3.16
N ALA A 22 14.55 7.93 2.75
CA ALA A 22 14.10 8.49 1.49
C ALA A 22 13.28 9.75 1.73
N LEU A 23 13.77 10.88 1.23
CA LEU A 23 13.04 12.16 1.21
C LEU A 23 11.91 12.17 0.16
N ASP A 24 11.85 11.14 -0.68
CA ASP A 24 10.82 10.95 -1.70
C ASP A 24 9.83 9.86 -1.28
N LEU A 25 8.65 10.30 -0.86
CA LEU A 25 7.52 9.45 -0.46
C LEU A 25 7.20 8.40 -1.52
N ARG A 26 7.30 8.75 -2.81
CA ARG A 26 6.96 7.84 -3.90
C ARG A 26 7.92 6.67 -4.01
N THR A 27 9.21 6.94 -3.84
CA THR A 27 10.25 5.91 -3.75
C THR A 27 9.98 4.95 -2.59
N VAL A 28 9.58 5.46 -1.42
CA VAL A 28 9.27 4.60 -0.26
C VAL A 28 8.06 3.71 -0.55
N LEU A 29 6.93 4.30 -0.96
CA LEU A 29 5.70 3.55 -1.23
C LEU A 29 5.93 2.44 -2.26
N THR A 30 6.73 2.71 -3.28
CA THR A 30 7.09 1.73 -4.31
C THR A 30 7.86 0.55 -3.72
N ARG A 31 8.87 0.80 -2.87
CA ARG A 31 9.65 -0.27 -2.23
C ARG A 31 8.82 -1.10 -1.25
N VAL A 32 7.97 -0.45 -0.46
CA VAL A 32 7.03 -1.13 0.45
C VAL A 32 6.10 -2.05 -0.33
N LEU A 33 5.54 -1.57 -1.44
CA LEU A 33 4.65 -2.37 -2.28
C LEU A 33 5.34 -3.60 -2.87
N PHE A 34 6.56 -3.45 -3.42
CA PHE A 34 7.33 -4.59 -3.94
C PHE A 34 7.69 -5.59 -2.84
N GLY A 35 8.15 -5.11 -1.67
CA GLY A 35 8.45 -5.98 -0.53
C GLY A 35 7.22 -6.69 0.04
N THR A 36 6.05 -6.06 -0.04
CA THR A 36 4.78 -6.67 0.33
C THR A 36 4.40 -7.78 -0.64
N LEU A 37 4.44 -7.50 -1.95
CA LEU A 37 4.12 -8.50 -2.98
C LEU A 37 4.98 -9.76 -2.87
N SER A 38 6.30 -9.59 -2.70
CA SER A 38 7.21 -10.71 -2.53
C SER A 38 6.90 -11.56 -1.30
N SER A 39 6.32 -10.96 -0.25
CA SER A 39 6.03 -11.63 1.01
C SER A 39 4.68 -12.36 1.00
N VAL A 40 3.67 -11.78 0.33
CA VAL A 40 2.30 -12.34 0.29
C VAL A 40 2.04 -13.22 -0.94
N GLY A 41 2.94 -13.22 -1.93
CA GLY A 41 2.79 -13.99 -3.16
C GLY A 41 1.71 -13.46 -4.11
N GLY A 42 1.36 -12.18 -4.00
CA GLY A 42 0.34 -11.53 -4.83
C GLY A 42 0.86 -11.10 -6.21
N GLU A 43 -0.05 -10.81 -7.14
CA GLU A 43 0.29 -10.32 -8.49
C GLU A 43 0.29 -8.78 -8.58
N ARG A 44 -0.56 -8.12 -7.78
CA ARG A 44 -0.79 -6.66 -7.74
C ARG A 44 -0.87 -6.17 -6.31
N ALA A 45 -0.30 -5.02 -6.04
CA ALA A 45 -0.49 -4.31 -4.78
C ALA A 45 -0.68 -2.82 -5.05
N SER A 46 -1.48 -2.18 -4.20
CA SER A 46 -1.73 -0.74 -4.26
C SER A 46 -1.75 -0.15 -2.87
N ILE A 47 -1.31 1.10 -2.75
CA ILE A 47 -1.41 1.89 -1.53
C ILE A 47 -1.99 3.26 -1.88
N ILE A 48 -2.86 3.76 -1.00
CA ILE A 48 -3.51 5.06 -1.12
C ILE A 48 -3.07 5.91 0.06
N VAL A 49 -2.55 7.10 -0.22
CA VAL A 49 -2.21 8.09 0.79
C VAL A 49 -3.40 9.01 0.97
N MET A 50 -3.83 9.20 2.21
CA MET A 50 -4.93 10.09 2.56
C MET A 50 -4.43 11.28 3.38
N ASP A 51 -5.06 12.43 3.20
CA ASP A 51 -4.90 13.56 4.11
C ASP A 51 -5.70 13.37 5.42
N ASP A 52 -5.57 14.34 6.32
CA ASP A 52 -6.27 14.33 7.62
C ASP A 52 -7.80 14.39 7.49
N ASN A 53 -8.32 14.81 6.34
CA ASN A 53 -9.75 14.83 6.01
C ASN A 53 -10.21 13.52 5.35
N GLY A 54 -9.33 12.53 5.22
CA GLY A 54 -9.61 11.24 4.59
C GLY A 54 -9.69 11.29 3.07
N ARG A 55 -9.20 12.36 2.43
CA ARG A 55 -9.18 12.48 0.96
C ARG A 55 -7.92 11.82 0.41
N ALA A 56 -8.06 11.02 -0.64
CA ALA A 56 -6.92 10.45 -1.33
C ALA A 56 -6.10 11.58 -2.00
N VAL A 57 -4.86 11.76 -1.55
CA VAL A 57 -3.94 12.79 -2.06
C VAL A 57 -2.85 12.22 -2.96
N ASP A 58 -2.52 10.94 -2.79
CA ASP A 58 -1.56 10.24 -3.64
C ASP A 58 -1.85 8.74 -3.66
N SER A 59 -1.24 8.02 -4.60
CA SER A 59 -1.33 6.58 -4.68
C SER A 59 -0.20 5.96 -5.49
N ALA A 60 0.09 4.69 -5.19
CA ALA A 60 0.97 3.87 -6.00
C ALA A 60 0.32 2.51 -6.24
N ILE A 61 0.51 1.99 -7.46
CA ILE A 61 0.11 0.63 -7.83
C ILE A 61 1.33 -0.03 -8.47
N VAL A 62 1.65 -1.24 -8.00
CA VAL A 62 2.65 -2.11 -8.61
C VAL A 62 1.97 -3.32 -9.23
N TYR A 63 2.48 -3.73 -10.38
CA TYR A 63 2.08 -4.94 -11.07
C TYR A 63 3.31 -5.67 -11.59
N GLY A 64 3.53 -6.91 -11.15
CA GLY A 64 4.77 -7.63 -11.43
C GLY A 64 5.98 -6.82 -10.94
N ASN A 65 6.82 -6.35 -11.86
CA ASN A 65 8.01 -5.54 -11.57
C ASN A 65 7.90 -4.08 -12.03
N GLN A 66 6.68 -3.59 -12.31
CA GLN A 66 6.45 -2.23 -12.83
C GLN A 66 5.57 -1.39 -11.90
N LEU A 67 5.97 -0.13 -11.73
CA LEU A 67 5.17 0.91 -11.09
C LEU A 67 4.24 1.56 -12.13
N ARG A 68 2.95 1.69 -11.82
CA ARG A 68 2.01 2.44 -12.65
C ARG A 68 1.87 3.87 -12.12
N GLU A 69 2.19 4.84 -12.98
CA GLU A 69 2.03 6.27 -12.68
C GLU A 69 0.60 6.75 -12.95
N GLY A 70 0.20 7.86 -12.32
CA GLY A 70 -1.10 8.51 -12.59
C GLY A 70 -2.32 7.72 -12.13
N THR A 71 -2.17 6.83 -11.13
CA THR A 71 -3.24 5.93 -10.67
C THR A 71 -4.23 6.57 -9.70
N THR A 72 -3.99 7.81 -9.29
CA THR A 72 -4.85 8.53 -8.35
C THR A 72 -6.29 8.65 -8.85
N LEU A 73 -6.51 8.85 -10.15
CA LEU A 73 -7.86 8.87 -10.72
C LEU A 73 -8.53 7.48 -10.67
N GLN A 74 -7.77 6.44 -11.00
CA GLN A 74 -8.26 5.06 -10.98
C GLN A 74 -8.66 4.60 -9.57
N LEU A 75 -8.01 5.16 -8.55
CA LEU A 75 -8.27 4.84 -7.15
C LEU A 75 -9.31 5.76 -6.49
N ARG A 76 -9.69 6.88 -7.12
CA ARG A 76 -10.82 7.71 -6.63
C ARG A 76 -12.13 6.92 -6.65
N ASP A 77 -12.41 6.20 -7.74
CA ASP A 77 -13.63 5.40 -7.84
C ASP A 77 -13.70 4.31 -6.77
N THR A 78 -12.57 3.68 -6.45
CA THR A 78 -12.52 2.64 -5.40
C THR A 78 -12.67 3.24 -4.00
N MET A 79 -12.28 4.50 -3.80
CA MET A 79 -12.48 5.24 -2.55
C MET A 79 -13.91 5.77 -2.39
N GLU A 80 -14.54 6.23 -3.46
CA GLU A 80 -15.91 6.76 -3.41
C GLU A 80 -16.94 5.65 -3.35
N ARG A 81 -16.78 4.62 -4.20
CA ARG A 81 -17.82 3.62 -4.48
C ARG A 81 -17.38 2.18 -4.23
N GLY A 82 -16.10 1.95 -3.95
CA GLY A 82 -15.52 0.62 -3.82
C GLY A 82 -15.22 0.17 -2.39
N LEU A 83 -14.59 -1.01 -2.32
CA LEU A 83 -14.16 -1.65 -1.08
C LEU A 83 -13.10 -0.84 -0.32
N ALA A 84 -12.17 -0.17 -1.03
CA ALA A 84 -11.15 0.67 -0.39
C ALA A 84 -11.80 1.80 0.42
N GLY A 85 -12.81 2.46 -0.15
CA GLY A 85 -13.62 3.45 0.54
C GLY A 85 -14.38 2.91 1.75
N TRP A 86 -14.95 1.70 1.61
CA TRP A 86 -15.63 1.04 2.71
C TRP A 86 -14.67 0.74 3.87
N VAL A 87 -13.48 0.20 3.58
CA VAL A 87 -12.43 -0.10 4.56
C VAL A 87 -11.96 1.18 5.26
N ALA A 88 -11.73 2.26 4.50
CA ALA A 88 -11.33 3.55 5.06
C ALA A 88 -12.37 4.09 6.07
N ARG A 89 -13.67 3.95 5.77
CA ARG A 89 -14.76 4.40 6.65
C ARG A 89 -14.98 3.49 7.86
N LYS A 90 -14.89 2.17 7.68
CA LYS A 90 -15.19 1.18 8.73
C LYS A 90 -13.97 0.82 9.58
N ARG A 91 -12.76 1.13 9.11
CA ARG A 91 -11.47 0.79 9.73
C ARG A 91 -11.35 -0.70 10.03
N GLN A 92 -11.86 -1.53 9.11
CA GLN A 92 -11.86 -2.98 9.21
C GLN A 92 -11.31 -3.58 7.93
N ALA A 93 -10.38 -4.52 8.06
CA ALA A 93 -9.85 -5.27 6.92
C ALA A 93 -10.95 -6.14 6.31
N VAL A 94 -10.87 -6.34 5.00
CA VAL A 94 -11.80 -7.19 4.23
C VAL A 94 -11.01 -8.14 3.35
N LEU A 95 -11.50 -9.37 3.24
CA LEU A 95 -11.03 -10.39 2.31
C LEU A 95 -12.25 -10.85 1.52
N VAL A 96 -12.10 -10.99 0.21
CA VAL A 96 -13.16 -11.39 -0.72
C VAL A 96 -12.73 -12.66 -1.43
#